data_AF-A0A924RY67-F1
#
_entry.id   AF-A0A924RY67-F1
#
_cell.length_a   1.000
_cell.length_b   1.000
_cell.length_c   1.000
_cell.angle_alpha   90.00
_cell.angle_beta   90.00
_cell.angle_gamma   90.00
#
_symmetry.space_group_name_H-M   'P 1'
#
loop_
_entity.id
_entity.type
_entity.pdbx_description
1 polymer ?
#
loop_
_entity_poly.entity_id
_entity_poly.type
_entity_poly.pdbx_seq_one_letter_code
_entity_poly.pdbx_strand_id
1 'polypeptide(L)'
;MTTVEFNHMLVNNTEFLKPFAITLTRDNEQAKDLFQETLYRALANREKYNSGTNIKAWLYTIMRNIFINNYRRKSKQNTIFDSTPNEFLLNQNQGAIANEAVAGLNIKEVQEAIYGLPEIFKNPFLLYFDGFKYHEIADMLNEPLGTIKSRIHFARKLLKTQLDRY
;
A
#
# COMPACT_ATOMS: atom_id res chain seq x y z
N MET A 1 4.10 27.17 -1.32
CA MET A 1 4.70 26.80 -0.02
C MET A 1 6.21 26.79 -0.18
N THR A 2 6.91 27.50 0.70
CA THR A 2 8.38 27.58 0.69
C THR A 2 9.00 26.26 1.15
N THR A 3 10.30 26.08 0.90
CA THR A 3 11.03 24.87 1.34
C THR A 3 11.04 24.75 2.87
N VAL A 4 11.17 25.88 3.58
CA VAL A 4 11.18 25.92 5.04
C VAL A 4 9.82 25.54 5.62
N GLU A 5 8.73 26.08 5.06
CA GLU A 5 7.36 25.74 5.45
C GLU A 5 7.07 24.24 5.27
N PHE A 6 7.51 23.66 4.14
CA PHE A 6 7.33 22.24 3.89
C PHE A 6 8.09 21.38 4.89
N ASN A 7 9.36 21.69 5.15
CA ASN A 7 10.19 20.90 6.06
C ASN A 7 9.61 20.90 7.47
N HIS A 8 9.14 22.05 7.94
CA HIS A 8 8.48 22.16 9.23
C HIS A 8 7.16 21.37 9.27
N MET A 9 6.33 21.49 8.24
CA MET A 9 5.10 20.72 8.11
C MET A 9 5.37 19.21 8.06
N LEU A 10 6.42 18.77 7.36
CA LEU A 10 6.85 17.38 7.27
C LEU A 10 7.20 16.86 8.66
N VAL A 11 8.20 17.45 9.33
CA VAL A 11 8.70 17.01 10.65
C VAL A 11 7.58 16.93 11.69
N ASN A 12 6.67 17.91 11.71
CA ASN A 12 5.55 17.91 12.65
C ASN A 12 4.53 16.80 12.39
N ASN A 13 4.58 16.18 11.21
CA ASN A 13 3.64 15.14 10.79
C ASN A 13 4.35 13.81 10.46
N THR A 14 5.57 13.53 10.92
CA THR A 14 6.23 12.24 10.62
C THR A 14 5.96 11.15 11.65
N GLU A 15 5.75 11.50 12.92
CA GLU A 15 5.76 10.53 14.04
C GLU A 15 4.73 9.40 13.88
N PHE A 16 3.58 9.69 13.26
CA PHE A 16 2.53 8.69 13.02
C PHE A 16 2.99 7.54 12.08
N LEU A 17 4.05 7.74 11.30
CA LEU A 17 4.58 6.74 10.39
C LEU A 17 5.38 5.64 11.10
N LYS A 18 5.93 5.91 12.30
CA LYS A 18 6.75 4.95 13.06
C LYS A 18 5.99 3.66 13.40
N PRO A 19 4.81 3.70 14.06
CA PRO A 19 4.04 2.48 14.32
C PRO A 19 3.61 1.80 13.04
N PHE A 20 3.27 2.57 12.00
CA PHE A 20 2.87 2.02 10.70
C PHE A 20 4.01 1.25 10.00
N ALA A 21 5.24 1.78 10.02
CA ALA A 21 6.40 1.10 9.49
C ALA A 21 6.65 -0.23 10.20
N ILE A 22 6.53 -0.26 11.54
CA ILE A 22 6.65 -1.48 12.35
C ILE A 22 5.56 -2.51 11.99
N THR A 23 4.31 -2.06 11.82
CA THR A 23 3.21 -2.96 11.40
C THR A 23 3.48 -3.59 10.03
N LEU A 24 4.07 -2.85 9.09
CA LEU A 24 4.40 -3.35 7.75
C LEU A 24 5.59 -4.30 7.74
N THR A 25 6.69 -3.95 8.40
CA THR A 25 7.94 -4.72 8.32
C THR A 25 8.02 -5.86 9.32
N ARG A 26 7.31 -5.74 10.46
CA ARG A 26 7.42 -6.62 11.64
C ARG A 26 8.85 -6.77 12.16
N ASP A 27 9.70 -5.81 11.82
CA ASP A 27 11.13 -5.78 12.16
C ASP A 27 11.54 -4.33 12.42
N ASN A 28 12.23 -4.11 13.54
CA ASN A 28 12.58 -2.77 14.01
C ASN A 28 13.60 -2.05 13.10
N GLU A 29 14.59 -2.78 12.58
CA GLU A 29 15.62 -2.18 11.72
C GLU A 29 15.03 -1.84 10.35
N GLN A 30 14.32 -2.77 9.72
CA GLN A 30 13.63 -2.50 8.46
C GLN A 30 12.56 -1.41 8.58
N ALA A 31 11.92 -1.27 9.75
CA ALA A 31 10.97 -0.17 9.98
C ALA A 31 11.67 1.19 10.00
N LYS A 32 12.86 1.29 10.64
CA LYS A 32 13.67 2.51 10.62
C LYS A 32 14.10 2.85 9.19
N ASP A 33 14.55 1.88 8.42
CA ASP A 33 14.94 2.06 7.03
C ASP A 33 13.76 2.55 6.17
N LEU A 34 12.60 1.90 6.29
CA LEU A 34 11.39 2.28 5.58
C LEU A 34 10.93 3.69 5.95
N PHE A 35 11.02 4.06 7.23
CA PHE A 35 10.72 5.40 7.71
C PHE A 35 11.67 6.43 7.10
N GLN A 36 12.98 6.20 7.15
CA GLN A 36 13.99 7.13 6.61
C GLN A 36 13.84 7.31 5.09
N GLU A 37 13.68 6.22 4.34
CA GLU A 37 13.47 6.26 2.89
C GLU A 37 12.18 7.02 2.54
N THR A 38 11.13 6.90 3.35
CA THR A 38 9.89 7.66 3.17
C THR A 38 10.15 9.17 3.29
N LEU A 39 10.89 9.60 4.31
CA LEU A 39 11.21 11.02 4.50
C LEU A 39 12.11 11.55 3.39
N TYR A 40 13.12 10.78 3.00
CA TYR A 40 13.99 11.11 1.88
C TYR A 40 13.19 11.32 0.59
N ARG A 41 12.28 10.41 0.26
CA ARG A 41 11.43 10.56 -0.94
C ARG A 41 10.42 11.69 -0.83
N ALA A 42 9.88 11.96 0.36
CA ALA A 42 8.99 13.10 0.58
C ALA A 42 9.72 14.42 0.32
N LEU A 43 10.95 14.57 0.84
CA LEU A 43 11.79 15.73 0.58
C LEU A 43 12.16 15.85 -0.91
N ALA A 44 12.62 14.77 -1.53
CA ALA A 44 13.02 14.75 -2.94
C ALA A 44 11.86 15.04 -3.90
N ASN A 45 10.63 14.69 -3.52
CA ASN A 45 9.43 14.89 -4.34
C ASN A 45 8.52 16.00 -3.79
N ARG A 46 9.06 16.96 -3.04
CA ARG A 46 8.31 18.08 -2.46
C ARG A 46 7.44 18.81 -3.50
N GLU A 47 7.96 19.03 -4.70
CA GLU A 47 7.23 19.71 -5.78
C GLU A 47 5.97 18.97 -6.24
N LYS A 48 5.88 17.65 -5.96
CA LYS A 48 4.69 16.84 -6.27
C LYS A 48 3.61 16.91 -5.17
N TYR A 49 3.89 17.58 -4.05
CA TYR A 49 2.92 17.76 -3.00
C TYR A 49 2.02 18.96 -3.31
N ASN A 50 0.72 18.68 -3.43
CA ASN A 50 -0.28 19.73 -3.59
C ASN A 50 -0.55 20.39 -2.23
N SER A 51 -0.11 21.64 -2.10
CA SER A 51 -0.31 22.43 -0.88
C SER A 51 -1.80 22.54 -0.54
N GLY A 52 -2.18 22.33 0.72
CA GLY A 52 -3.57 22.29 1.18
C GLY A 52 -4.22 20.90 1.17
N THR A 53 -3.54 19.86 0.69
CA THR A 53 -4.00 18.46 0.80
C THR A 53 -3.50 17.80 2.09
N ASN A 54 -3.98 16.58 2.41
CA ASN A 54 -3.59 15.90 3.64
C ASN A 54 -2.17 15.30 3.52
N ILE A 55 -1.19 15.93 4.17
CA ILE A 55 0.20 15.46 4.19
C ILE A 55 0.34 14.04 4.74
N LYS A 56 -0.44 13.66 5.77
CA LYS A 56 -0.36 12.33 6.37
C LYS A 56 -0.76 11.25 5.37
N ALA A 57 -1.83 11.47 4.62
CA ALA A 57 -2.27 10.56 3.57
C ALA A 57 -1.23 10.45 2.42
N TRP A 58 -0.59 11.57 2.08
CA TRP A 58 0.47 11.59 1.08
C TRP A 58 1.72 10.81 1.52
N LEU A 59 2.18 11.02 2.75
CA LEU A 59 3.31 10.28 3.34
C LEU A 59 3.01 8.78 3.48
N TYR A 60 1.80 8.43 3.89
CA TYR A 60 1.34 7.05 3.94
C TYR A 60 1.43 6.37 2.57
N THR A 61 1.00 7.08 1.52
CA THR A 61 1.08 6.59 0.14
C THR A 61 2.53 6.35 -0.28
N ILE A 62 3.45 7.25 0.05
CA ILE A 62 4.88 7.10 -0.23
C ILE A 62 5.43 5.85 0.49
N MET A 63 5.20 5.73 1.79
CA MET A 63 5.68 4.61 2.60
C MET A 63 5.17 3.26 2.09
N ARG A 64 3.87 3.15 1.83
CA ARG A 64 3.25 1.93 1.30
C ARG A 64 3.86 1.55 -0.05
N ASN A 65 4.07 2.52 -0.94
CA ASN A 65 4.68 2.28 -2.24
C ASN A 65 6.13 1.79 -2.13
N ILE A 66 6.93 2.36 -1.21
CA ILE A 66 8.29 1.89 -0.97
C ILE A 66 8.27 0.44 -0.48
N PHE A 67 7.44 0.15 0.53
CA PHE A 67 7.32 -1.20 1.10
C PHE A 67 6.95 -2.24 0.04
N ILE A 68 5.90 -1.99 -0.74
CA ILE A 68 5.44 -2.88 -1.82
C ILE A 68 6.54 -3.11 -2.86
N ASN A 69 7.20 -2.04 -3.30
CA ASN A 69 8.27 -2.16 -4.29
C ASN A 69 9.46 -2.98 -3.75
N ASN A 70 9.83 -2.78 -2.49
CA ASN A 70 10.91 -3.53 -1.85
C ASN A 70 10.52 -5.01 -1.67
N TYR A 71 9.28 -5.29 -1.25
CA TYR A 71 8.76 -6.65 -1.15
C TYR A 71 8.78 -7.38 -2.50
N ARG A 72 8.30 -6.73 -3.57
CA ARG A 72 8.33 -7.30 -4.92
C ARG A 72 9.75 -7.55 -5.44
N ARG A 73 10.70 -6.66 -5.12
CA ARG A 73 12.13 -6.86 -5.43
C ARG A 73 12.72 -8.05 -4.68
N LYS A 74 12.45 -8.17 -3.38
CA LYS A 74 12.89 -9.31 -2.55
C LYS A 74 12.29 -10.63 -3.07
N SER A 75 10.99 -10.66 -3.37
CA SER A 75 10.33 -11.84 -3.94
C SER A 75 11.00 -12.26 -5.26
N LYS A 76 11.26 -11.33 -6.18
CA LYS A 76 11.94 -11.59 -7.45
C LYS A 76 13.41 -12.04 -7.26
N GLN A 77 14.12 -11.51 -6.27
CA GLN A 77 15.49 -11.94 -5.95
C GLN A 77 15.49 -13.35 -5.35
N ASN A 78 14.56 -13.68 -4.46
CA ASN A 78 14.41 -15.02 -3.91
C ASN A 78 14.09 -16.05 -5.01
N THR A 79 13.29 -15.69 -6.03
CA THR A 79 13.03 -16.60 -7.17
C THR A 79 14.27 -16.90 -8.01
N ILE A 80 15.32 -16.07 -7.94
CA ILE A 80 16.57 -16.26 -8.69
C ILE A 80 17.55 -17.13 -7.90
N PHE A 81 17.46 -17.14 -6.56
CA PHE A 81 18.35 -17.90 -5.68
C PHE A 81 17.78 -19.27 -5.27
N ASP A 82 16.47 -19.49 -5.37
CA ASP A 82 15.84 -20.74 -4.91
C ASP A 82 15.68 -21.76 -6.06
N SER A 83 16.77 -22.46 -6.37
CA SER A 83 16.74 -23.76 -7.06
C SER A 83 16.79 -24.93 -6.06
N THR A 84 16.30 -24.74 -4.83
CA THR A 84 16.26 -25.78 -3.79
C THR A 84 14.83 -26.04 -3.31
N PRO A 85 14.27 -27.24 -3.53
CA PRO A 85 12.89 -27.54 -3.17
C PRO A 85 12.81 -27.98 -1.70
N ASN A 86 12.69 -27.04 -0.75
CA ASN A 86 12.02 -27.26 0.55
C ASN A 86 12.10 -26.03 1.47
N GLU A 87 11.09 -25.15 1.44
CA GLU A 87 10.76 -24.33 2.62
C GLU A 87 9.35 -23.71 2.60
N PHE A 88 8.37 -24.42 2.04
CA PHE A 88 7.00 -23.87 1.90
C PHE A 88 6.13 -23.95 3.17
N LEU A 89 6.68 -24.36 4.33
CA LEU A 89 5.86 -24.73 5.49
C LEU A 89 6.03 -23.92 6.78
N LEU A 90 6.91 -22.91 6.86
CA LEU A 90 7.23 -22.29 8.17
C LEU A 90 6.54 -20.97 8.53
N ASN A 91 5.60 -20.44 7.73
CA ASN A 91 5.02 -19.11 7.96
C ASN A 91 3.54 -19.08 8.34
N GLN A 92 3.05 -20.10 9.05
CA GLN A 92 1.77 -20.01 9.76
C GLN A 92 1.98 -20.18 11.26
N ASN A 93 1.46 -19.21 12.01
CA ASN A 93 1.36 -19.13 13.47
C ASN A 93 2.54 -18.47 14.19
N GLN A 94 2.36 -17.19 14.55
CA GLN A 94 2.50 -16.73 15.93
C GLN A 94 1.92 -15.31 16.08
N GLY A 95 1.11 -15.15 17.14
CA GLY A 95 0.12 -14.10 17.31
C GLY A 95 0.63 -12.79 17.88
N ALA A 96 -0.21 -11.76 17.75
CA ALA A 96 -0.12 -10.54 18.52
C ALA A 96 -1.53 -10.04 18.80
N ILE A 97 -1.93 -10.19 20.07
CA ILE A 97 -3.23 -9.85 20.64
C ILE A 97 -3.39 -8.33 20.62
N ALA A 98 -4.24 -7.81 19.74
CA ALA A 98 -4.81 -6.47 19.83
C ALA A 98 -6.18 -6.43 19.12
N ASN A 99 -7.27 -6.47 19.90
CA ASN A 99 -8.67 -6.27 19.48
C ASN A 99 -9.06 -6.81 18.09
N GLU A 100 -8.90 -8.13 17.91
CA GLU A 100 -9.23 -8.85 16.67
C GLU A 100 -10.71 -8.76 16.27
N ALA A 101 -11.62 -8.50 17.21
CA ALA A 101 -13.04 -8.45 16.90
C ALA A 101 -13.40 -7.24 16.01
N VAL A 102 -12.94 -6.03 16.35
CA VAL A 102 -13.32 -4.81 15.61
C VAL A 102 -12.45 -4.61 14.36
N ALA A 103 -11.15 -4.95 14.43
CA ALA A 103 -10.26 -4.91 13.27
C ALA A 103 -10.55 -6.04 12.26
N GLY A 104 -10.91 -7.23 12.75
CA GLY A 104 -11.31 -8.37 11.94
C GLY A 104 -12.70 -8.18 11.30
N LEU A 105 -13.63 -7.52 11.98
CA LEU A 105 -14.93 -7.13 11.41
C LEU A 105 -14.73 -6.17 10.21
N ASN A 106 -13.96 -5.10 10.38
CA ASN A 106 -13.67 -4.16 9.29
C ASN A 106 -12.92 -4.81 8.11
N ILE A 107 -11.98 -5.73 8.38
CA ILE A 107 -11.25 -6.43 7.31
C ILE A 107 -12.16 -7.38 6.54
N LYS A 108 -13.03 -8.14 7.23
CA LYS A 108 -13.99 -9.04 6.59
C LYS A 108 -15.00 -8.26 5.74
N GLU A 109 -15.53 -7.16 6.25
CA GLU A 109 -16.47 -6.30 5.50
C GLU A 109 -15.83 -5.70 4.25
N VAL A 110 -14.58 -5.22 4.36
CA VAL A 110 -13.83 -4.73 3.20
C VAL A 110 -13.56 -5.85 2.20
N GLN A 111 -13.21 -7.06 2.65
CA GLN A 111 -13.02 -8.21 1.78
C GLN A 111 -14.32 -8.61 1.08
N GLU A 112 -15.44 -8.70 1.80
CA GLU A 112 -16.75 -9.01 1.24
C GLU A 112 -17.18 -7.96 0.21
N ALA A 113 -16.98 -6.67 0.50
CA ALA A 113 -17.25 -5.59 -0.45
C ALA A 113 -16.38 -5.72 -1.73
N ILE A 114 -15.10 -6.08 -1.59
CA ILE A 114 -14.21 -6.31 -2.74
C ILE A 114 -14.66 -7.53 -3.56
N TYR A 115 -15.00 -8.64 -2.90
CA TYR A 115 -15.49 -9.84 -3.59
C TYR A 115 -16.88 -9.66 -4.21
N GLY A 116 -17.69 -8.73 -3.69
CA GLY A 116 -18.97 -8.31 -4.25
C GLY A 116 -18.87 -7.38 -5.46
N LEU A 117 -17.67 -6.91 -5.81
CA LEU A 117 -17.48 -6.14 -7.04
C LEU A 117 -17.63 -7.02 -8.28
N PRO A 118 -18.20 -6.49 -9.38
CA PRO A 118 -18.14 -7.14 -10.69
C PRO A 118 -16.69 -7.50 -11.06
N GLU A 119 -16.47 -8.68 -11.63
CA GLU A 119 -15.16 -9.21 -12.06
C GLU A 119 -14.32 -8.18 -12.85
N ILE A 120 -14.99 -7.43 -13.74
CA ILE A 120 -14.36 -6.38 -14.56
C ILE A 120 -13.70 -5.27 -13.74
N PHE A 121 -14.15 -5.03 -12.51
CA PHE A 121 -13.61 -4.04 -11.58
C PHE A 121 -12.74 -4.69 -10.51
N LYS A 122 -13.13 -5.88 -10.06
CA LYS A 122 -12.43 -6.64 -9.02
C LYS A 122 -11.01 -7.00 -9.42
N ASN A 123 -10.80 -7.61 -10.58
CA ASN A 123 -9.47 -8.12 -10.97
C ASN A 123 -8.43 -7.00 -11.18
N PRO A 124 -8.73 -5.91 -11.91
CA PRO A 124 -7.81 -4.78 -11.97
C PRO A 124 -7.56 -4.13 -10.60
N PHE A 125 -8.58 -4.07 -9.74
CA PHE A 125 -8.46 -3.48 -8.42
C PHE A 125 -7.60 -4.33 -7.47
N LEU A 126 -7.73 -5.66 -7.50
CA LEU A 126 -6.91 -6.58 -6.73
C LEU A 126 -5.44 -6.48 -7.15
N LEU A 127 -5.15 -6.54 -8.46
CA LEU A 127 -3.78 -6.37 -8.95
C LEU A 127 -3.20 -5.00 -8.56
N TYR A 128 -4.00 -3.94 -8.61
CA TYR A 128 -3.59 -2.63 -8.13
C TYR A 128 -3.35 -2.60 -6.61
N PHE A 129 -4.21 -3.28 -5.85
CA PHE A 129 -4.09 -3.40 -4.40
C PHE A 129 -2.81 -4.16 -4.02
N ASP A 130 -2.48 -5.22 -4.76
CA ASP A 130 -1.26 -6.03 -4.66
C ASP A 130 0.00 -5.28 -5.12
N GLY A 131 -0.17 -4.09 -5.70
CA GLY A 131 0.93 -3.17 -5.97
C GLY A 131 1.45 -3.16 -7.41
N PHE A 132 0.74 -3.79 -8.34
CA PHE A 132 1.05 -3.67 -9.77
C PHE A 132 0.77 -2.25 -10.26
N LYS A 133 1.63 -1.73 -11.13
CA LYS A 133 1.42 -0.44 -11.78
C LYS A 133 0.36 -0.57 -12.87
N TYR A 134 -0.34 0.53 -13.16
CA TYR A 134 -1.41 0.53 -14.17
C TYR A 134 -1.01 -0.05 -15.53
N HIS A 135 0.24 0.17 -15.98
CA HIS A 135 0.71 -0.39 -17.25
C HIS A 135 0.94 -1.91 -17.15
N GLU A 136 1.44 -2.42 -16.02
CA GLU A 136 1.65 -3.86 -15.82
C GLU A 136 0.32 -4.62 -15.75
N ILE A 137 -0.70 -3.98 -15.17
CA ILE A 137 -2.06 -4.50 -15.12
C ILE A 137 -2.69 -4.50 -16.52
N ALA A 138 -2.47 -3.43 -17.29
CA ALA A 138 -2.92 -3.32 -18.68
C ALA A 138 -2.32 -4.43 -19.54
N ASP A 139 -1.03 -4.68 -19.39
CA ASP A 139 -0.32 -5.74 -20.09
C ASP A 139 -0.81 -7.14 -19.65
N MET A 140 -1.00 -7.36 -18.34
CA MET A 140 -1.45 -8.66 -17.80
C MET A 140 -2.88 -9.01 -18.18
N LEU A 141 -3.78 -8.02 -18.21
CA LEU A 141 -5.18 -8.22 -18.57
C LEU A 141 -5.44 -8.04 -20.08
N ASN A 142 -4.41 -7.70 -20.86
CA ASN A 142 -4.48 -7.39 -22.28
C ASN A 142 -5.55 -6.34 -22.62
N GLU A 143 -5.58 -5.26 -21.82
CA GLU A 143 -6.56 -4.17 -21.94
C GLU A 143 -5.88 -2.81 -22.00
N PRO A 144 -6.49 -1.79 -22.63
CA PRO A 144 -5.92 -0.45 -22.69
C PRO A 144 -5.70 0.16 -21.29
N LEU A 145 -4.59 0.90 -21.12
CA LEU A 145 -4.26 1.61 -19.87
C LEU A 145 -5.40 2.52 -19.39
N GLY A 146 -6.12 3.17 -20.31
CA GLY A 146 -7.28 4.01 -19.99
C GLY A 146 -8.42 3.21 -19.36
N THR A 147 -8.65 1.99 -19.83
CA THR A 147 -9.65 1.05 -19.32
C THR A 147 -9.30 0.56 -17.92
N ILE A 148 -8.02 0.25 -17.67
CA ILE A 148 -7.56 -0.12 -16.33
C ILE A 148 -7.74 1.02 -15.33
N LYS A 149 -7.35 2.25 -15.71
CA LYS A 149 -7.53 3.44 -14.85
C LYS A 149 -9.01 3.67 -14.53
N SER A 150 -9.89 3.57 -15.52
CA SER A 150 -11.33 3.78 -15.31
C SER A 150 -11.92 2.68 -14.43
N ARG A 151 -11.59 1.40 -14.67
CA ARG A 151 -12.05 0.26 -13.86
C ARG A 151 -11.63 0.35 -12.40
N ILE A 152 -10.37 0.71 -12.13
CA ILE A 152 -9.88 0.90 -10.75
C ILE A 152 -10.56 2.11 -10.09
N HIS A 153 -10.79 3.19 -10.83
CA HIS A 153 -11.54 4.35 -10.33
C HIS A 153 -12.99 3.96 -9.97
N PHE A 154 -13.69 3.22 -10.83
CA PHE A 154 -15.05 2.74 -10.58
C PHE A 154 -15.10 1.75 -9.40
N ALA A 155 -14.13 0.84 -9.29
CA ALA A 155 -13.99 -0.05 -8.13
C ALA A 155 -13.91 0.74 -6.82
N ARG A 156 -13.06 1.77 -6.75
CA ARG A 156 -12.92 2.63 -5.56
C ARG A 156 -14.21 3.39 -5.24
N LYS A 157 -14.94 3.87 -6.24
CA LYS A 157 -16.21 4.57 -6.05
C LYS A 157 -17.28 3.64 -5.49
N LEU A 158 -17.39 2.42 -6.03
CA LEU A 158 -18.33 1.39 -5.57
C LEU A 158 -18.03 0.98 -4.12
N LEU A 159 -16.76 0.67 -3.81
CA LEU A 159 -16.34 0.32 -2.46
C LEU A 159 -16.62 1.44 -1.47
N LYS A 160 -16.37 2.70 -1.86
CA LYS A 160 -16.69 3.84 -1.01
C LYS A 160 -18.19 3.91 -0.70
N THR A 161 -19.07 3.73 -1.68
CA THR A 161 -20.52 3.76 -1.44
C THR A 161 -21.01 2.58 -0.59
N GLN A 162 -20.38 1.40 -0.71
CA GLN A 162 -20.72 0.23 0.10
C GLN A 162 -20.25 0.38 1.56
N LEU A 163 -19.11 1.04 1.77
CA LEU A 163 -18.49 1.22 3.09
C LEU A 163 -18.93 2.52 3.80
N ASP A 164 -19.37 3.56 3.07
CA ASP A 164 -19.96 4.81 3.63
C ASP A 164 -21.38 4.59 4.19
N ARG A 165 -21.96 3.38 4.06
CA ARG A 165 -23.32 3.07 4.56
C ARG A 165 -23.37 2.75 6.06
N TYR A 166 -22.26 2.90 6.77
CA TYR A 166 -22.11 2.74 8.22
C TYR A 166 -21.34 3.93 8.80
#